data_AF-A0A135LYL9-F1
#
_entry.id   AF-A0A135LYL9-F1
#
_cell.length_a   1.000
_cell.length_b   1.000
_cell.length_c   1.000
_cell.angle_alpha   90.00
_cell.angle_beta   90.00
_cell.angle_gamma   90.00
#
_symmetry.space_group_name_H-M   'P 1'
#
loop_
_entity.id
_entity.type
_entity.pdbx_description
1 polymer ?
#
loop_
_entity_poly.entity_id
_entity_poly.type
_entity_poly.pdbx_seq_one_letter_code
_entity_poly.pdbx_strand_id
1 'polypeptide(L)'
;MVQLEDRELLSQDARDEFENPLPQKHCNDGRIIYLSRKGYGPLKDIIGLIEVVDFDLAVPGDILQHGCIQVEVYRAPEVILDKGYTYSADIWSLGVMLWDFLEGRTLFESVDPRIVEDYDDETHLSYITSLLGPAPKDFVRHGKRTSMFYTDAGTLKKEDLVPSNFSFESTLSKFDGEEKRMFISFVNRMIKWKPEERSTAKELLQDPWLHNDYPKI
;
A
#
# COMPACT_ATOMS: atom_id res chain seq x y z
N MET A 1 -4.81 -2.01 22.55
CA MET A 1 -4.42 -1.16 23.71
C MET A 1 -3.20 -0.35 23.29
N VAL A 2 -3.26 0.99 23.32
CA VAL A 2 -2.17 1.86 22.83
C VAL A 2 -0.96 1.77 23.77
N GLN A 3 0.23 1.51 23.22
CA GLN A 3 1.50 1.53 23.94
C GLN A 3 2.38 2.69 23.45
N LEU A 4 3.23 3.22 24.33
CA LEU A 4 4.14 4.34 24.04
C LEU A 4 5.58 3.83 24.03
N GLU A 5 6.34 4.11 22.96
CA GLU A 5 7.75 3.68 22.84
C GLU A 5 8.59 4.37 23.92
N ASP A 6 8.26 5.64 24.15
CA ASP A 6 8.90 6.52 25.10
C ASP A 6 7.83 7.04 26.05
N ARG A 7 7.95 6.68 27.32
CA ARG A 7 7.02 7.13 28.36
C ARG A 7 7.17 8.61 28.68
N GLU A 8 8.31 9.22 28.34
CA GLU A 8 8.55 10.65 28.53
C GLU A 8 7.87 11.50 27.45
N LEU A 9 7.42 10.88 26.34
CA LEU A 9 6.80 11.57 25.23
C LEU A 9 5.61 12.46 25.65
N LEU A 10 4.75 11.96 26.55
CA LEU A 10 3.61 12.73 27.05
C LEU A 10 4.04 13.92 27.93
N SER A 11 5.08 13.73 28.76
CA SER A 11 5.63 14.77 29.62
C SER A 11 6.29 15.87 28.81
N GLN A 12 7.02 15.48 27.75
CA GLN A 12 7.63 16.39 26.81
C GLN A 12 6.57 17.18 26.04
N ASP A 13 5.52 16.51 25.53
CA ASP A 13 4.42 17.17 24.82
C ASP A 13 3.70 18.21 25.68
N ALA A 14 3.44 17.87 26.95
CA ALA A 14 2.82 18.81 27.88
C ALA A 14 3.70 20.03 28.15
N ARG A 15 5.03 19.84 28.25
CA ARG A 15 5.99 20.94 28.42
C ARG A 15 6.07 21.79 27.15
N ASP A 16 6.16 21.15 25.99
CA ASP A 16 6.23 21.83 24.70
C ASP A 16 4.96 22.63 24.42
N GLU A 17 3.77 22.13 24.78
CA GLU A 17 2.51 22.89 24.64
C GLU A 17 2.44 24.07 25.61
N PHE A 18 3.01 23.94 26.81
CA PHE A 18 3.08 25.04 27.77
C PHE A 18 4.06 26.14 27.33
N GLU A 19 5.24 25.75 26.85
CA GLU A 19 6.30 26.69 26.44
C GLU A 19 6.05 27.27 25.04
N ASN A 20 5.51 26.45 24.12
CA ASN A 20 5.31 26.76 22.71
C ASN A 20 3.93 26.25 22.25
N PRO A 21 2.84 26.93 22.65
CA PRO A 21 1.48 26.49 22.33
C PRO A 21 1.22 26.47 20.83
N LEU A 22 0.56 25.41 20.37
CA LEU A 22 0.08 25.33 18.99
C LEU A 22 -1.06 26.34 18.76
N PRO A 23 -1.45 26.62 17.51
CA PRO A 23 -2.61 27.46 17.22
C PRO A 23 -3.86 26.99 17.96
N GLN A 24 -4.55 27.93 18.60
CA GLN A 24 -5.77 27.69 19.37
C GLN A 24 -6.93 28.49 18.78
N LYS A 25 -8.11 27.87 18.69
CA LYS A 25 -9.35 28.55 18.34
C LYS A 25 -10.17 28.79 19.60
N HIS A 26 -10.32 30.06 19.95
CA HIS A 26 -11.20 30.49 21.03
C HIS A 26 -12.62 30.66 20.50
N CYS A 27 -13.56 29.93 21.09
CA CYS A 27 -14.97 29.98 20.75
C CYS A 27 -15.70 30.97 21.67
N ASN A 28 -16.80 31.56 21.18
CA ASN A 28 -17.58 32.56 21.93
C ASN A 28 -18.25 32.00 23.19
N ASP A 29 -18.38 30.67 23.29
CA ASP A 29 -18.91 29.96 24.46
C ASP A 29 -17.82 29.60 25.51
N GLY A 30 -16.59 30.10 25.32
CA GLY A 30 -15.47 29.87 26.23
C GLY A 30 -14.68 28.60 25.97
N ARG A 31 -15.06 27.77 24.99
CA ARG A 31 -14.24 26.60 24.61
C ARG A 31 -12.98 27.02 23.86
N ILE A 32 -11.90 26.31 24.13
CA ILE A 32 -10.64 26.42 23.38
C ILE A 32 -10.44 25.10 22.63
N ILE A 33 -10.26 25.19 21.32
CA ILE A 33 -9.94 24.05 20.48
C ILE A 33 -8.45 24.15 20.13
N TYR A 34 -7.69 23.14 20.55
CA TYR A 34 -6.26 23.06 20.29
C TYR A 34 -6.02 22.31 18.98
N LEU A 35 -5.09 22.81 18.17
CA LEU A 35 -4.57 22.03 17.06
C LEU A 35 -3.79 20.83 17.64
N SER A 36 -4.12 19.61 17.20
CA SER A 36 -3.36 18.43 17.61
C SER A 36 -1.91 18.57 17.21
N ARG A 37 -0.99 18.31 18.15
CA ARG A 37 0.41 18.07 17.83
C ARG A 37 0.51 16.79 17.00
N LYS A 38 1.33 16.83 15.96
CA LYS A 38 1.51 15.73 15.00
C LYS A 38 3.00 15.50 14.79
N GLY A 39 3.34 14.27 14.43
CA GLY A 39 4.70 13.92 14.02
C GLY A 39 5.62 13.67 15.21
N TYR A 40 5.50 12.50 15.83
CA TYR A 40 6.38 12.02 16.90
C TYR A 40 7.66 11.34 16.37
N GLY A 41 8.02 11.62 15.12
CA GLY A 41 9.05 10.88 14.40
C GLY A 41 8.62 9.46 14.00
N PRO A 42 9.51 8.71 13.32
CA PRO A 42 9.30 7.30 13.04
C PRO A 42 9.42 6.49 14.33
N LEU A 43 8.68 5.38 14.42
CA LEU A 43 8.84 4.42 15.50
C LEU A 43 10.28 3.89 15.54
N LYS A 44 10.89 3.89 16.72
CA LYS A 44 12.25 3.37 16.94
C LYS A 44 12.25 1.87 17.19
N ASP A 45 11.22 1.38 17.86
CA ASP A 45 11.05 -0.03 18.22
C ASP A 45 9.59 -0.47 18.03
N ILE A 46 9.39 -1.73 17.62
CA ILE A 46 8.06 -2.35 17.61
C ILE A 46 7.72 -2.81 19.02
N ILE A 47 7.12 -1.90 19.77
CA ILE A 47 6.61 -2.12 21.12
C ILE A 47 5.14 -2.56 21.07
N GLY A 48 4.88 -3.78 20.58
CA GLY A 48 3.56 -4.39 20.70
C GLY A 48 3.11 -5.27 19.54
N LEU A 49 1.89 -5.77 19.66
CA LEU A 49 1.18 -6.48 18.61
C LEU A 49 0.65 -5.47 17.59
N ILE A 50 0.83 -5.77 16.31
CA ILE A 50 0.19 -5.01 15.23
C ILE A 50 -1.28 -5.43 15.16
N GLU A 51 -2.18 -4.48 15.35
CA GLU A 51 -3.62 -4.68 15.25
C GLU A 51 -4.14 -3.89 14.03
N VAL A 52 -4.93 -4.54 13.17
CA VAL A 52 -5.67 -3.83 12.10
C VAL A 52 -6.79 -3.05 12.76
N VAL A 53 -6.92 -1.77 12.39
CA VAL A 53 -7.90 -0.83 12.96
C VAL A 53 -8.63 -0.10 11.82
N ASP A 54 -9.58 0.77 12.19
CA ASP A 54 -10.33 1.63 11.26
C ASP A 54 -11.15 0.84 10.21
N PHE A 55 -12.19 0.18 10.69
CA PHE A 55 -13.10 -0.64 9.87
C PHE A 55 -14.28 0.18 9.31
N ASP A 56 -14.21 1.50 9.27
CA ASP A 56 -15.33 2.37 8.86
C ASP A 56 -15.72 2.17 7.39
N LEU A 57 -14.80 1.67 6.56
CA LEU A 57 -15.02 1.33 5.14
C LEU A 57 -15.04 -0.18 4.88
N ALA A 58 -15.04 -1.01 5.93
CA ALA A 58 -15.00 -2.45 5.78
C ALA A 58 -16.32 -3.01 5.20
N VAL A 59 -16.18 -4.03 4.36
CA VAL A 59 -17.28 -4.72 3.68
C VAL A 59 -17.06 -6.23 3.74
N PRO A 60 -18.11 -7.07 3.58
CA PRO A 60 -17.93 -8.51 3.51
C PRO A 60 -16.98 -8.91 2.36
N GLY A 61 -15.87 -9.55 2.70
CA GLY A 61 -14.79 -9.87 1.77
C GLY A 61 -15.06 -11.01 0.80
N ASP A 62 -15.98 -11.93 1.13
CA ASP A 62 -16.33 -13.09 0.28
C ASP A 62 -17.41 -12.78 -0.77
N ILE A 63 -17.90 -11.54 -0.78
CA ILE A 63 -18.95 -11.09 -1.69
C ILE A 63 -18.32 -10.09 -2.65
N LEU A 64 -18.70 -10.14 -3.93
CA LEU A 64 -18.25 -9.15 -4.91
C LEU A 64 -18.80 -7.77 -4.55
N GLN A 65 -17.90 -6.82 -4.36
CA GLN A 65 -18.19 -5.43 -4.05
C GLN A 65 -17.79 -4.54 -5.23
N HIS A 66 -18.29 -3.30 -5.22
CA HIS A 66 -17.97 -2.28 -6.23
C HIS A 66 -17.76 -0.93 -5.57
N GLY A 67 -16.95 -0.08 -6.19
CA GLY A 67 -16.67 1.26 -5.69
C GLY A 67 -15.19 1.60 -5.78
N CYS A 68 -14.87 2.84 -5.44
CA CYS A 68 -13.50 3.30 -5.29
C CYS A 68 -13.06 3.01 -3.86
N ILE A 69 -12.13 2.07 -3.72
CA ILE A 69 -11.49 1.72 -2.44
C ILE A 69 -9.97 1.90 -2.57
N GLN A 70 -9.29 1.66 -1.44
CA GLN A 70 -7.84 1.71 -1.29
C GLN A 70 -7.26 3.12 -1.47
N VAL A 71 -6.19 3.36 -0.71
CA VAL A 71 -5.30 4.49 -0.97
C VAL A 71 -4.63 4.25 -2.32
N GLU A 72 -4.40 5.34 -3.05
CA GLU A 72 -3.94 5.36 -4.44
C GLU A 72 -2.74 4.45 -4.72
N VAL A 73 -1.67 4.56 -3.95
CA VAL A 73 -0.44 3.74 -4.11
C VAL A 73 -0.64 2.25 -3.81
N TYR A 74 -1.72 1.88 -3.12
CA TYR A 74 -2.03 0.49 -2.75
C TYR A 74 -3.21 -0.08 -3.54
N ARG A 75 -3.68 0.65 -4.56
CA ARG A 75 -4.87 0.29 -5.33
C ARG A 75 -4.60 -0.88 -6.27
N ALA A 76 -5.47 -1.88 -6.23
CA ALA A 76 -5.36 -3.08 -7.05
C ALA A 76 -5.85 -2.84 -8.49
N PRO A 77 -5.33 -3.56 -9.49
CA PRO A 77 -5.68 -3.33 -10.90
C PRO A 77 -7.18 -3.56 -11.19
N GLU A 78 -7.84 -4.49 -10.52
CA GLU A 78 -9.29 -4.71 -10.66
C GLU A 78 -10.12 -3.53 -10.12
N VAL A 79 -9.60 -2.79 -9.15
CA VAL A 79 -10.23 -1.58 -8.60
C VAL A 79 -10.02 -0.41 -9.57
N ILE A 80 -8.83 -0.23 -10.12
CA ILE A 80 -8.55 0.77 -11.17
C ILE A 80 -9.48 0.58 -12.38
N LEU A 81 -9.65 -0.68 -12.82
CA LEU A 81 -10.48 -1.03 -13.98
C LEU A 81 -11.98 -1.12 -13.68
N ASP A 82 -12.40 -0.94 -12.43
CA ASP A 82 -13.79 -1.09 -11.95
C ASP A 82 -14.41 -2.42 -12.43
N LYS A 83 -13.74 -3.52 -12.08
CA LYS A 83 -14.20 -4.90 -12.31
C LYS A 83 -14.97 -5.48 -11.12
N GLY A 84 -15.03 -4.74 -10.02
CA GLY A 84 -15.43 -5.26 -8.72
C GLY A 84 -14.27 -5.94 -8.00
N TYR A 85 -14.40 -6.08 -6.69
CA TYR A 85 -13.35 -6.58 -5.81
C TYR A 85 -13.93 -7.47 -4.69
N THR A 86 -13.06 -8.28 -4.10
CA THR A 86 -13.30 -9.12 -2.90
C THR A 86 -12.12 -8.92 -1.94
N TYR A 87 -11.98 -9.77 -0.90
CA TYR A 87 -10.85 -9.73 0.04
C TYR A 87 -9.47 -9.76 -0.64
N SER A 88 -9.38 -10.26 -1.88
CA SER A 88 -8.13 -10.33 -2.63
C SER A 88 -7.53 -8.95 -2.93
N ALA A 89 -8.33 -7.88 -2.87
CA ALA A 89 -7.83 -6.51 -2.97
C ALA A 89 -6.95 -6.15 -1.76
N ASP A 90 -7.32 -6.60 -0.55
CA ASP A 90 -6.50 -6.40 0.64
C ASP A 90 -5.19 -7.20 0.56
N ILE A 91 -5.21 -8.39 -0.05
CA ILE A 91 -3.99 -9.17 -0.30
C ILE A 91 -3.03 -8.41 -1.23
N TRP A 92 -3.55 -7.76 -2.28
CA TRP A 92 -2.74 -6.89 -3.13
C TRP A 92 -2.12 -5.74 -2.33
N SER A 93 -2.95 -5.00 -1.57
CA SER A 93 -2.47 -3.88 -0.76
C SER A 93 -1.42 -4.33 0.27
N LEU A 94 -1.60 -5.49 0.89
CA LEU A 94 -0.61 -6.09 1.79
C LEU A 94 0.71 -6.35 1.07
N GLY A 95 0.69 -6.94 -0.13
CA GLY A 95 1.91 -7.20 -0.89
C GLY A 95 2.69 -5.93 -1.21
N VAL A 96 1.99 -4.87 -1.65
CA VAL A 96 2.62 -3.56 -1.93
C VAL A 96 3.13 -2.92 -0.63
N MET A 97 2.35 -2.97 0.45
CA MET A 97 2.73 -2.40 1.75
C MET A 97 3.94 -3.11 2.38
N LEU A 98 4.04 -4.44 2.25
CA LEU A 98 5.20 -5.20 2.73
C LEU A 98 6.47 -4.80 2.00
N TRP A 99 6.37 -4.59 0.68
CA TRP A 99 7.48 -4.04 -0.10
C TRP A 99 7.88 -2.66 0.44
N ASP A 100 6.92 -1.76 0.68
CA ASP A 100 7.17 -0.41 1.18
C ASP A 100 7.90 -0.40 2.52
N PHE A 101 7.42 -1.22 3.47
CA PHE A 101 8.02 -1.31 4.80
C PHE A 101 9.46 -1.78 4.77
N LEU A 102 9.74 -2.74 3.90
CA LEU A 102 11.04 -3.37 3.82
C LEU A 102 12.07 -2.49 3.10
N GLU A 103 11.66 -1.75 2.08
CA GLU A 103 12.55 -0.84 1.36
C GLU A 103 12.66 0.55 2.00
N GLY A 104 11.68 0.95 2.81
CA GLY A 104 11.59 2.26 3.44
C GLY A 104 11.21 3.39 2.47
N ARG A 105 10.64 3.03 1.31
CA ARG A 105 10.13 3.94 0.26
C ARG A 105 8.89 3.31 -0.37
N THR A 106 8.21 3.99 -1.29
CA THR A 106 6.97 3.47 -1.87
C THR A 106 7.23 2.70 -3.18
N LEU A 107 6.54 1.59 -3.44
CA LEU A 107 6.76 0.80 -4.66
C LEU A 107 6.36 1.61 -5.90
N PHE A 108 5.17 2.21 -5.86
CA PHE A 108 4.60 3.01 -6.93
C PHE A 108 4.75 4.52 -6.65
N GLU A 109 5.98 5.00 -6.46
CA GLU A 109 6.27 6.42 -6.14
C GLU A 109 5.75 7.39 -7.21
N SER A 110 5.65 6.93 -8.47
CA SER A 110 5.17 7.73 -9.61
C SER A 110 3.71 8.15 -9.50
N VAL A 111 2.96 7.55 -8.58
CA VAL A 111 1.56 7.89 -8.31
C VAL A 111 1.32 8.18 -6.82
N ASP A 112 2.39 8.45 -6.07
CA ASP A 112 2.30 8.82 -4.66
C ASP A 112 1.84 10.28 -4.51
N PRO A 113 0.70 10.55 -3.85
CA PRO A 113 0.18 11.91 -3.68
C PRO A 113 1.09 12.83 -2.85
N ARG A 114 2.14 12.29 -2.21
CA ARG A 114 3.19 13.07 -1.55
C ARG A 114 4.26 13.57 -2.52
N ILE A 115 4.35 12.96 -3.71
CA ILE A 115 5.39 13.20 -4.72
C ILE A 115 4.81 13.86 -5.97
N VAL A 116 3.62 13.45 -6.40
CA VAL A 116 2.92 14.00 -7.56
C VAL A 116 1.69 14.80 -7.15
N GLU A 117 1.32 15.82 -7.94
CA GLU A 117 0.16 16.67 -7.65
C GLU A 117 -1.16 15.93 -7.79
N ASP A 118 -1.30 15.17 -8.88
CA ASP A 118 -2.52 14.44 -9.22
C ASP A 118 -2.20 12.97 -9.46
N TYR A 119 -3.04 12.09 -8.89
CA TYR A 119 -2.97 10.67 -9.14
C TYR A 119 -3.46 10.32 -10.56
N ASP A 120 -2.66 9.56 -11.30
CA ASP A 120 -2.96 9.11 -12.66
C ASP A 120 -3.05 7.58 -12.75
N ASP A 121 -4.27 7.07 -12.99
CA ASP A 121 -4.54 5.63 -13.15
C ASP A 121 -3.75 5.02 -14.33
N GLU A 122 -3.49 5.78 -15.39
CA GLU A 122 -2.78 5.26 -16.57
C GLU A 122 -1.29 5.04 -16.28
N THR A 123 -0.65 5.98 -15.58
CA THR A 123 0.70 5.81 -15.03
C THR A 123 0.74 4.65 -14.03
N HIS A 124 -0.25 4.51 -13.15
CA HIS A 124 -0.26 3.40 -12.19
C HIS A 124 -0.30 2.03 -12.93
N LEU A 125 -1.18 1.89 -13.92
CA LEU A 125 -1.26 0.68 -14.75
C LEU A 125 0.02 0.43 -15.56
N SER A 126 0.75 1.47 -16.00
CA SER A 126 2.00 1.30 -16.73
C SER A 126 3.11 0.73 -15.83
N TYR A 127 3.20 1.18 -14.57
CA TYR A 127 4.15 0.63 -13.60
C TYR A 127 3.79 -0.79 -13.17
N ILE A 128 2.50 -1.09 -12.97
CA ILE A 128 2.03 -2.48 -12.74
C ILE A 128 2.39 -3.36 -13.94
N THR A 129 2.24 -2.84 -15.16
CA THR A 129 2.60 -3.54 -16.40
C THR A 129 4.10 -3.79 -16.51
N SER A 130 4.94 -2.85 -16.11
CA SER A 130 6.39 -3.10 -16.05
C SER A 130 6.73 -4.18 -15.01
N LEU A 131 6.10 -4.12 -13.83
CA LEU A 131 6.41 -5.01 -12.72
C LEU A 131 6.01 -6.46 -12.99
N LEU A 132 4.82 -6.66 -13.57
CA LEU A 132 4.21 -7.99 -13.74
C LEU A 132 4.23 -8.49 -15.18
N GLY A 133 4.66 -7.65 -16.12
CA GLY A 133 4.44 -7.86 -17.55
C GLY A 133 3.01 -7.51 -17.99
N PRO A 134 2.71 -7.69 -19.29
CA PRO A 134 1.41 -7.34 -19.87
C PRO A 134 0.23 -8.00 -19.16
N ALA A 135 -0.84 -7.23 -18.94
CA ALA A 135 -2.07 -7.75 -18.37
C ALA A 135 -2.68 -8.87 -19.24
N PRO A 136 -3.17 -9.97 -18.64
CA PRO A 136 -3.89 -11.00 -19.37
C PRO A 136 -5.12 -10.44 -20.11
N LYS A 137 -5.32 -10.83 -21.36
CA LYS A 137 -6.41 -10.30 -22.22
C LYS A 137 -7.80 -10.56 -21.64
N ASP A 138 -7.98 -11.70 -21.00
CA ASP A 138 -9.23 -12.07 -20.33
C ASP A 138 -9.47 -11.26 -19.05
N PHE A 139 -8.40 -10.89 -18.33
CA PHE A 139 -8.48 -10.01 -17.17
C PHE A 139 -8.95 -8.61 -17.55
N VAL A 140 -8.32 -7.99 -18.56
CA VAL A 140 -8.67 -6.61 -18.94
C VAL A 140 -10.06 -6.50 -19.55
N ARG A 141 -10.61 -7.57 -20.14
CA ARG A 141 -12.00 -7.56 -20.65
C ARG A 141 -13.02 -7.35 -19.53
N HIS A 142 -14.15 -6.73 -19.85
CA HIS A 142 -15.32 -6.56 -18.97
C HIS A 142 -15.13 -5.65 -17.73
N GLY A 143 -14.03 -4.90 -17.62
CA GLY A 143 -13.97 -3.79 -16.66
C GLY A 143 -14.74 -2.59 -17.17
N LYS A 144 -15.47 -1.90 -16.29
CA LYS A 144 -16.26 -0.72 -16.69
C LYS A 144 -15.37 0.42 -17.18
N ARG A 145 -14.12 0.47 -16.72
CA ARG A 145 -13.12 1.48 -17.11
C ARG A 145 -12.05 0.96 -18.08
N THR A 146 -12.12 -0.31 -18.51
CA THR A 146 -11.10 -0.91 -19.39
C THR A 146 -10.86 -0.09 -20.65
N SER A 147 -11.93 0.36 -21.31
CA SER A 147 -11.84 1.10 -22.57
C SER A 147 -11.16 2.47 -22.43
N MET A 148 -10.91 2.96 -21.21
CA MET A 148 -10.12 4.17 -20.97
C MET A 148 -8.63 3.88 -21.23
N PHE A 149 -8.13 2.73 -20.73
CA PHE A 149 -6.69 2.44 -20.65
C PHE A 149 -6.19 1.39 -21.64
N TYR A 150 -7.06 0.48 -22.09
CA TYR A 150 -6.69 -0.62 -22.99
C TYR A 150 -7.39 -0.48 -24.35
N THR A 151 -6.71 -0.96 -25.39
CA THR A 151 -7.27 -1.13 -26.74
C THR A 151 -8.18 -2.36 -26.79
N ASP A 152 -9.00 -2.49 -27.83
CA ASP A 152 -9.83 -3.68 -28.06
C ASP A 152 -9.00 -4.97 -28.23
N ALA A 153 -7.72 -4.83 -28.63
CA ALA A 153 -6.77 -5.94 -28.73
C ALA A 153 -6.24 -6.41 -27.36
N GLY A 154 -6.54 -5.66 -26.29
CA GLY A 154 -6.07 -5.91 -24.92
C GLY A 154 -4.67 -5.37 -24.63
N THR A 155 -4.17 -4.43 -25.44
CA THR A 155 -2.89 -3.75 -25.19
C THR A 155 -3.11 -2.44 -24.45
N LEU A 156 -2.18 -2.04 -23.58
CA LEU A 156 -2.25 -0.74 -22.91
C LEU A 156 -2.14 0.36 -23.99
N LYS A 157 -2.92 1.44 -23.88
CA LYS A 157 -2.93 2.49 -24.92
C LYS A 157 -1.64 3.31 -24.92
N LYS A 158 -1.09 3.60 -23.74
CA LYS A 158 0.17 4.33 -23.55
C LYS A 158 1.28 3.38 -23.15
N GLU A 159 1.71 2.54 -24.09
CA GLU A 159 2.85 1.63 -23.87
C GLU A 159 4.17 2.37 -23.65
N ASP A 160 4.28 3.61 -24.13
CA ASP A 160 5.41 4.50 -23.95
C ASP A 160 5.63 4.95 -22.49
N LEU A 161 4.58 4.88 -21.66
CA LEU A 161 4.67 5.15 -20.21
C LEU A 161 5.17 3.95 -19.41
N VAL A 162 5.32 2.77 -20.01
CA VAL A 162 5.78 1.57 -19.29
C VAL A 162 7.30 1.70 -19.07
N PRO A 163 7.78 1.84 -17.83
CA PRO A 163 9.20 1.93 -17.57
C PRO A 163 9.92 0.64 -17.99
N SER A 164 11.14 0.75 -18.50
CA SER A 164 11.90 -0.42 -18.98
C SER A 164 12.69 -1.14 -17.89
N ASN A 165 12.93 -0.50 -16.75
CA ASN A 165 13.75 -1.02 -15.65
C ASN A 165 13.02 -1.02 -14.30
N PHE A 166 11.80 -1.54 -14.27
CA PHE A 166 11.00 -1.64 -13.06
C PHE A 166 10.49 -3.07 -12.87
N SER A 167 11.20 -3.84 -12.03
CA SER A 167 10.87 -5.20 -11.61
C SER A 167 11.11 -5.36 -10.11
N PHE A 168 10.67 -6.46 -9.49
CA PHE A 168 11.01 -6.71 -8.08
C PHE A 168 12.53 -6.80 -7.87
N GLU A 169 13.25 -7.37 -8.83
CA GLU A 169 14.71 -7.48 -8.78
C GLU A 169 15.41 -6.11 -8.85
N SER A 170 14.92 -5.18 -9.68
CA SER A 170 15.55 -3.86 -9.80
C SER A 170 15.14 -2.91 -8.68
N THR A 171 13.97 -3.10 -8.08
CA THR A 171 13.39 -2.19 -7.10
C THR A 171 13.83 -2.50 -5.67
N LEU A 172 14.10 -3.77 -5.35
CA LEU A 172 14.58 -4.20 -4.03
C LEU A 172 16.08 -3.95 -3.86
N SER A 173 16.44 -3.17 -2.85
CA SER A 173 17.81 -2.74 -2.53
C SER A 173 18.27 -3.12 -1.12
N LYS A 174 17.35 -3.43 -0.20
CA LYS A 174 17.66 -3.72 1.21
C LYS A 174 18.02 -5.18 1.50
N PHE A 175 17.75 -6.07 0.55
CA PHE A 175 18.03 -7.50 0.65
C PHE A 175 18.85 -7.96 -0.55
N ASP A 176 19.62 -9.02 -0.36
CA ASP A 176 20.32 -9.70 -1.45
C ASP A 176 20.18 -11.22 -1.34
N GLY A 177 20.82 -11.92 -2.29
CA GLY A 177 20.93 -13.37 -2.29
C GLY A 177 19.60 -14.11 -2.10
N GLU A 178 19.60 -15.02 -1.14
CA GLU A 178 18.48 -15.94 -0.88
C GLU A 178 17.28 -15.25 -0.23
N GLU A 179 17.51 -14.29 0.67
CA GLU A 179 16.43 -13.53 1.32
C GLU A 179 15.62 -12.77 0.27
N LYS A 180 16.30 -12.03 -0.62
CA LYS A 180 15.66 -11.32 -1.73
C LYS A 180 14.87 -12.29 -2.61
N ARG A 181 15.46 -13.42 -2.99
CA ARG A 181 14.80 -14.42 -3.84
C ARG A 181 13.52 -14.97 -3.18
N MET A 182 13.59 -15.29 -1.88
CA MET A 182 12.45 -15.81 -1.13
C MET A 182 11.37 -14.75 -0.92
N PHE A 183 11.76 -13.50 -0.62
CA PHE A 183 10.82 -12.39 -0.50
C PHE A 183 10.07 -12.14 -1.82
N ILE A 184 10.80 -12.10 -2.95
CA ILE A 184 10.19 -11.97 -4.29
C ILE A 184 9.20 -13.11 -4.54
N SER A 185 9.56 -14.35 -4.18
CA SER A 185 8.64 -15.49 -4.28
C SER A 185 7.39 -15.29 -3.42
N PHE A 186 7.53 -14.72 -2.22
CA PHE A 186 6.43 -14.46 -1.31
C PHE A 186 5.48 -13.37 -1.84
N VAL A 187 6.00 -12.21 -2.23
CA VAL A 187 5.16 -11.11 -2.75
C VAL A 187 4.53 -11.42 -4.11
N ASN A 188 5.15 -12.26 -4.93
CA ASN A 188 4.55 -12.76 -6.18
C ASN A 188 3.28 -13.58 -5.95
N ARG A 189 3.05 -14.09 -4.74
CA ARG A 189 1.78 -14.76 -4.37
C ARG A 189 0.67 -13.77 -4.06
N MET A 190 0.98 -12.49 -3.85
CA MET A 190 0.06 -11.42 -3.49
C MET A 190 -0.18 -10.45 -4.66
N ILE A 191 0.89 -10.04 -5.33
CA ILE A 191 0.85 -9.02 -6.38
C ILE A 191 0.70 -9.73 -7.73
N LYS A 192 -0.54 -9.94 -8.13
CA LYS A 192 -0.92 -10.54 -9.41
C LYS A 192 -2.05 -9.79 -10.08
N TRP A 193 -2.06 -9.82 -11.41
CA TRP A 193 -3.14 -9.24 -12.22
C TRP A 193 -4.50 -9.77 -11.81
N LYS A 194 -4.66 -11.10 -11.77
CA LYS A 194 -5.93 -11.75 -11.49
C LYS A 194 -6.15 -11.92 -9.97
N PRO A 195 -7.25 -11.39 -9.42
CA PRO A 195 -7.62 -11.54 -8.01
C PRO A 195 -7.61 -13.00 -7.53
N GLU A 196 -8.16 -13.91 -8.35
CA GLU A 196 -8.31 -15.33 -8.05
C GLU A 196 -7.00 -16.12 -8.04
N GLU A 197 -5.91 -15.55 -8.57
CA GLU A 197 -4.59 -16.19 -8.54
C GLU A 197 -3.79 -15.82 -7.28
N ARG A 198 -4.29 -14.87 -6.47
CA ARG A 198 -3.63 -14.42 -5.24
C ARG A 198 -3.90 -15.42 -4.12
N SER A 199 -2.86 -15.73 -3.34
CA SER A 199 -3.00 -16.57 -2.15
C SER A 199 -3.85 -15.89 -1.08
N THR A 200 -4.59 -16.66 -0.30
CA THR A 200 -5.27 -16.17 0.90
C THR A 200 -4.28 -15.82 1.99
N ALA A 201 -4.66 -14.94 2.93
CA ALA A 201 -3.86 -14.63 4.11
C ALA A 201 -3.46 -15.89 4.90
N LYS A 202 -4.36 -16.87 4.98
CA LYS A 202 -4.11 -18.17 5.64
C LYS A 202 -2.99 -18.96 4.97
N GLU A 203 -2.95 -18.99 3.64
CA GLU A 203 -1.90 -19.68 2.88
C GLU A 203 -0.57 -18.92 2.89
N LEU A 204 -0.62 -17.59 2.95
CA LEU A 204 0.56 -16.73 3.06
C LEU A 204 1.24 -16.88 4.43
N LEU A 205 0.46 -17.07 5.50
CA LEU A 205 0.99 -17.30 6.85
C LEU A 205 1.87 -18.56 6.94
N GLN A 206 1.69 -19.51 6.03
CA GLN A 206 2.49 -20.74 5.95
C GLN A 206 3.74 -20.58 5.07
N ASP A 207 3.99 -19.40 4.50
CA ASP A 207 5.12 -19.20 3.60
C ASP A 207 6.46 -19.31 4.36
N PRO A 208 7.44 -20.09 3.84
CA PRO A 208 8.74 -20.25 4.47
C PRO A 208 9.50 -18.95 4.71
N TRP A 209 9.28 -17.90 3.91
CA TRP A 209 9.95 -16.61 4.11
C TRP A 209 9.64 -16.00 5.49
N LEU A 210 8.44 -16.23 6.04
CA LEU A 210 8.06 -15.71 7.36
C LEU A 210 8.69 -16.48 8.54
N HIS A 211 9.23 -17.67 8.29
CA HIS A 211 9.72 -18.58 9.34
C HIS A 211 11.22 -18.86 9.27
N ASN A 212 11.92 -18.24 8.31
CA ASN A 212 13.36 -18.36 8.14
C ASN A 212 14.08 -17.17 8.78
N ASP A 213 15.15 -17.45 9.51
CA ASP A 213 16.09 -16.43 9.96
C ASP A 213 17.08 -16.11 8.82
N TYR A 214 17.13 -14.84 8.42
CA TYR A 214 18.11 -14.35 7.46
C TYR A 214 19.24 -13.61 8.19
N PRO A 215 20.51 -13.85 7.83
CA PRO A 215 21.63 -13.17 8.46
C PRO A 215 21.55 -11.66 8.18
N LYS A 216 21.66 -10.85 9.23
CA LYS A 216 21.72 -9.38 9.10
C LYS A 216 23.00 -8.99 8.34
N ILE A 217 22.84 -8.29 7.23
CA ILE A 217 23.94 -7.66 6.46
C ILE A 217 24.44 -6.43 7.23
#